data_AF-A0AA96G5C9-F1
#
_entry.id   AF-A0AA96G5C9-F1
#
_cell.length_a   1.000
_cell.length_b   1.000
_cell.length_c   1.000
_cell.angle_alpha   90.00
_cell.angle_beta   90.00
_cell.angle_gamma   90.00
#
_symmetry.space_group_name_H-M   'P 1'
#
loop_
_entity.id
_entity.type
_entity.pdbx_description
1 polymer ?
#
loop_
_entity_poly.entity_id
_entity_poly.type
_entity_poly.pdbx_seq_one_letter_code
_entity_poly.pdbx_strand_id
1 'polypeptide(L)'
;MTTAQPPSPADRHDPARPGSHHRAVDGPSTRPPAFPLHWERREPPLPAAAVLALGDAVPALAAAARERLRAGARLGVLLDDDPGLPAADHALLVLGAEADLPWADGARYLGRDAGLLVPTTARPGPAAALWRRALGAVEGQLCALVPGRALVADPPPPLTSPDALDAPAGPGASAADPAAADAPAAAASTAAPRSVRP
;
A
#
# COMPACT_ATOMS: atom_id res chain seq x y z
N MET A 1 5.61 -14.76 72.55
CA MET A 1 5.00 -14.76 71.21
C MET A 1 6.02 -15.32 70.23
N THR A 2 5.96 -16.62 69.95
CA THR A 2 6.69 -17.30 68.86
C THR A 2 5.89 -18.55 68.53
N THR A 3 5.34 -18.59 67.33
CA THR A 3 4.61 -19.70 66.73
C THR A 3 5.59 -20.54 65.90
N ALA A 4 5.66 -21.86 66.14
CA ALA A 4 6.42 -22.79 65.30
C ALA A 4 5.54 -23.98 64.87
N GLN A 5 5.02 -23.83 63.65
CA GLN A 5 4.80 -24.78 62.56
C GLN A 5 4.72 -26.31 62.81
N PRO A 6 3.64 -27.00 62.34
CA PRO A 6 3.58 -28.46 62.28
C PRO A 6 4.23 -29.03 60.99
N PRO A 7 4.61 -30.33 60.97
CA PRO A 7 5.14 -31.01 59.80
C PRO A 7 4.06 -31.79 59.02
N SER A 8 4.17 -31.88 57.70
CA SER A 8 3.82 -33.07 56.90
C SER A 8 4.06 -32.87 55.40
N PRO A 9 4.98 -33.65 54.79
CA PRO A 9 4.92 -33.99 53.38
C PRO A 9 4.47 -35.46 53.25
N ALA A 10 3.23 -35.67 52.82
CA ALA A 10 2.77 -36.98 52.40
C ALA A 10 2.05 -36.84 51.05
N ASP A 11 2.63 -37.55 50.08
CA ASP A 11 1.97 -38.20 48.94
C ASP A 11 0.87 -37.46 48.19
N ARG A 12 1.21 -37.00 46.99
CA ARG A 12 0.39 -37.31 45.81
C ARG A 12 1.27 -37.74 44.64
N HIS A 13 1.41 -39.06 44.53
CA HIS A 13 1.60 -39.74 43.25
C HIS A 13 0.44 -39.37 42.32
N ASP A 14 0.74 -38.74 41.19
CA ASP A 14 -0.17 -38.64 40.04
C ASP A 14 0.30 -39.64 38.97
N PRO A 15 -0.45 -40.73 38.72
CA PRO A 15 -0.06 -41.72 37.72
C PRO A 15 -0.37 -41.21 36.30
N ALA A 16 0.71 -41.10 35.52
CA ALA A 16 0.76 -41.43 34.09
C ALA A 16 -0.42 -40.96 33.22
N ARG A 17 -0.27 -39.78 32.62
CA ARG A 17 -1.04 -39.36 31.45
C ARG A 17 -0.60 -40.21 30.24
N PRO A 18 -1.46 -41.06 29.65
CA PRO A 18 -1.09 -41.86 28.49
C PRO A 18 -0.80 -40.95 27.30
N GLY A 19 0.32 -41.23 26.63
CA GLY A 19 0.80 -40.50 25.48
C GLY A 19 -0.24 -40.45 24.37
N SER A 20 -0.77 -39.25 24.11
CA SER A 20 -1.42 -38.93 22.85
C SER A 20 -0.36 -38.92 21.76
N HIS A 21 -0.01 -40.11 21.27
CA HIS A 21 0.63 -40.26 19.97
C HIS A 21 -0.40 -39.85 18.91
N HIS A 22 -0.58 -38.53 18.73
CA HIS A 22 -1.11 -38.00 17.49
C HIS A 22 -0.11 -38.40 16.41
N ARG A 23 -0.36 -39.57 15.81
CA ARG A 23 0.21 -39.98 14.54
C ARG A 23 -0.09 -38.85 13.58
N ALA A 24 0.90 -38.00 13.33
CA ALA A 24 0.87 -37.04 12.25
C ALA A 24 0.60 -37.87 10.99
N VAL A 25 -0.63 -37.80 10.52
CA VAL A 25 -0.98 -38.35 9.23
C VAL A 25 -0.30 -37.41 8.26
N ASP A 26 0.86 -37.82 7.74
CA ASP A 26 1.47 -37.26 6.53
C ASP A 26 0.47 -37.47 5.39
N GLY A 27 -0.54 -36.60 5.34
CA GLY A 27 -1.44 -36.51 4.21
C GLY A 27 -0.61 -36.11 2.99
N PRO A 28 -0.96 -36.62 1.79
CA PRO A 28 -0.28 -36.20 0.58
C PRO A 28 -0.33 -34.67 0.51
N SER A 29 0.85 -34.04 0.58
CA SER A 29 0.99 -32.61 0.33
C SER A 29 0.62 -32.37 -1.13
N THR A 30 -0.67 -32.15 -1.39
CA THR A 30 -1.15 -31.67 -2.67
C THR A 30 -0.60 -30.26 -2.83
N ARG A 31 0.51 -30.16 -3.57
CA ARG A 31 1.05 -28.88 -3.99
C ARG A 31 -0.08 -28.10 -4.66
N PRO A 32 -0.42 -26.89 -4.20
CA PRO A 32 -1.49 -26.13 -4.80
C PRO A 32 -1.20 -25.91 -6.29
N PRO A 33 -2.22 -25.97 -7.16
CA PRO A 33 -2.03 -25.73 -8.58
C PRO A 33 -1.45 -24.32 -8.81
N ALA A 34 -0.39 -24.24 -9.62
CA ALA A 34 0.20 -22.98 -10.04
C ALA A 34 -0.56 -22.47 -11.28
N PHE A 35 -1.18 -21.31 -11.17
CA PHE A 35 -1.81 -20.64 -12.31
C PHE A 35 -0.82 -19.63 -12.90
N PRO A 36 -0.40 -19.78 -14.17
CA PRO A 36 0.51 -18.83 -14.79
C PRO A 36 -0.16 -17.47 -14.93
N LEU A 37 0.61 -16.40 -14.75
CA LEU A 37 0.19 -15.05 -15.10
C LEU A 37 0.06 -14.95 -16.62
N HIS A 38 -1.14 -14.63 -17.10
CA HIS A 38 -1.38 -14.26 -18.49
C HIS A 38 -2.06 -12.91 -18.57
N TRP A 39 -1.91 -12.23 -19.71
CA TRP A 39 -2.47 -10.91 -19.94
C TRP A 39 -3.49 -10.98 -21.05
N GLU A 40 -4.69 -10.48 -20.78
CA GLU A 40 -5.76 -10.38 -21.76
C GLU A 40 -5.98 -8.91 -22.09
N ARG A 41 -6.25 -8.61 -23.37
CA ARG A 41 -6.65 -7.26 -23.76
C ARG A 41 -7.97 -6.90 -23.09
N ARG A 42 -8.05 -5.67 -22.58
CA ARG A 42 -9.25 -5.09 -22.01
C ARG A 42 -9.87 -4.08 -22.98
N GLU A 43 -11.19 -4.12 -23.10
CA GLU A 43 -12.02 -3.10 -23.76
C GLU A 43 -13.33 -2.97 -22.95
N PRO A 44 -13.68 -1.79 -22.40
CA PRO A 44 -12.97 -0.52 -22.51
C PRO A 44 -11.71 -0.44 -21.62
N PRO A 45 -10.74 0.44 -21.93
CA PRO A 45 -9.61 0.73 -21.04
C PRO A 45 -10.08 1.22 -19.66
N LEU A 46 -9.31 0.94 -18.61
CA LEU A 46 -9.54 1.52 -17.29
C LEU A 46 -9.16 3.01 -17.27
N PRO A 47 -9.89 3.84 -16.48
CA PRO A 47 -9.43 5.19 -16.16
C PRO A 47 -8.04 5.15 -15.51
N ALA A 48 -7.18 6.09 -15.91
CA ALA A 48 -5.82 6.12 -15.40
C ALA A 48 -5.79 6.67 -13.97
N ALA A 49 -5.15 5.94 -13.08
CA ALA A 49 -4.96 6.32 -11.68
C ALA A 49 -3.47 6.42 -11.30
N ALA A 50 -2.58 5.93 -12.17
CA ALA A 50 -1.14 6.00 -11.97
C ALA A 50 -0.38 5.96 -13.30
N VAL A 51 0.91 6.31 -13.24
CA VAL A 51 1.88 6.15 -14.32
C VAL A 51 3.13 5.50 -13.76
N LEU A 52 3.59 4.43 -14.42
CA LEU A 52 4.78 3.68 -14.05
C LEU A 52 5.86 3.83 -15.13
N ALA A 53 7.07 4.15 -14.72
CA ALA A 53 8.28 3.98 -15.52
C ALA A 53 9.20 2.94 -14.87
N LEU A 54 9.92 2.20 -15.70
CA LEU A 54 10.92 1.22 -15.29
C LEU A 54 12.26 1.54 -15.97
N GLY A 55 13.36 1.27 -15.28
CA GLY A 55 14.71 1.42 -15.81
C GLY A 55 15.00 2.81 -16.37
N ASP A 56 15.49 2.86 -17.60
CA ASP A 56 15.94 4.09 -18.26
C ASP A 56 14.83 5.14 -18.49
N ALA A 57 13.55 4.75 -18.37
CA ALA A 57 12.42 5.69 -18.49
C ALA A 57 12.18 6.50 -17.19
N VAL A 58 12.75 6.07 -16.06
CA VAL A 58 12.54 6.70 -14.74
C VAL A 58 12.91 8.19 -14.72
N PRO A 59 14.08 8.64 -15.22
CA PRO A 59 14.45 10.06 -15.19
C PRO A 59 13.49 10.95 -15.99
N ALA A 60 13.02 10.47 -17.15
CA ALA A 60 12.10 11.21 -18.00
C ALA A 60 10.73 11.37 -17.31
N LEU A 61 10.22 10.31 -16.68
CA LEU A 61 8.98 10.39 -15.92
C LEU A 61 9.12 11.30 -14.69
N ALA A 62 10.28 11.26 -13.99
CA ALA A 62 10.55 12.15 -12.87
C ALA A 62 10.55 13.63 -13.30
N ALA A 63 11.15 13.95 -14.44
CA ALA A 63 11.10 15.31 -15.00
C ALA A 63 9.66 15.75 -15.31
N ALA A 64 8.88 14.91 -15.97
CA ALA A 64 7.48 15.19 -16.27
C ALA A 64 6.62 15.37 -14.99
N ALA A 65 6.86 14.57 -13.95
CA ALA A 65 6.19 14.71 -12.66
C ALA A 65 6.52 16.05 -11.98
N ARG A 66 7.79 16.49 -12.04
CA ARG A 66 8.18 17.83 -11.53
C ARG A 66 7.43 18.95 -12.24
N GLU A 67 7.31 18.89 -13.57
CA GLU A 67 6.53 19.90 -14.32
C GLU A 67 5.06 19.94 -13.90
N ARG A 68 4.45 18.78 -13.67
CA ARG A 68 3.06 18.72 -13.18
C ARG A 68 2.92 19.31 -11.78
N LEU A 69 3.83 19.00 -10.85
CA LEU A 69 3.82 19.61 -9.51
C LEU A 69 3.99 21.13 -9.58
N ARG A 70 4.87 21.65 -10.44
CA ARG A 70 5.01 23.10 -10.68
C ARG A 70 3.72 23.73 -11.22
N ALA A 71 2.97 22.99 -12.02
CA ALA A 71 1.65 23.41 -12.51
C ALA A 71 0.53 23.29 -11.46
N GLY A 72 0.84 22.87 -10.22
CA GLY A 72 -0.12 22.78 -9.11
C GLY A 72 -0.82 21.42 -8.98
N ALA A 73 -0.37 20.40 -9.72
CA ALA A 73 -0.87 19.04 -9.56
C ALA A 73 -0.60 18.50 -8.15
N ARG A 74 -1.46 17.58 -7.68
CA ARG A 74 -1.26 16.83 -6.43
C ARG A 74 -0.93 15.39 -6.76
N LEU A 75 0.32 14.98 -6.56
CA LEU A 75 0.82 13.68 -6.99
C LEU A 75 1.41 12.88 -5.82
N GLY A 76 1.04 11.61 -5.67
CA GLY A 76 1.79 10.69 -4.81
C GLY A 76 2.92 10.05 -5.62
N VAL A 77 4.13 9.93 -5.05
CA VAL A 77 5.28 9.38 -5.78
C VAL A 77 5.96 8.31 -4.96
N LEU A 78 6.17 7.15 -5.58
CA LEU A 78 6.91 6.03 -5.02
C LEU A 78 8.08 5.72 -5.95
N LEU A 79 9.30 5.80 -5.42
CA LEU A 79 10.53 5.38 -6.07
C LEU A 79 10.98 4.07 -5.43
N ASP A 80 11.28 3.08 -6.27
CA ASP A 80 11.89 1.82 -5.90
C ASP A 80 13.27 1.76 -6.58
N ASP A 81 14.27 2.28 -5.87
CA ASP A 81 15.65 2.49 -6.32
C ASP A 81 16.66 1.85 -5.34
N ASP A 82 16.31 0.70 -4.75
CA ASP A 82 17.17 0.00 -3.80
C ASP A 82 18.63 -0.03 -4.34
N PRO A 83 19.61 0.44 -3.54
CA PRO A 83 20.99 0.60 -4.01
C PRO A 83 21.66 -0.73 -4.42
N GLY A 84 21.08 -1.87 -4.05
CA GLY A 84 21.50 -3.20 -4.51
C GLY A 84 20.87 -3.63 -5.84
N LEU A 85 19.89 -2.90 -6.36
CA LEU A 85 19.23 -3.21 -7.62
C LEU A 85 19.99 -2.62 -8.83
N PRO A 86 20.11 -3.37 -9.94
CA PRO A 86 20.52 -2.80 -11.21
C PRO A 86 19.63 -1.62 -11.60
N ALA A 87 20.21 -0.61 -12.27
CA ALA A 87 19.43 0.54 -12.75
C ALA A 87 18.24 0.15 -13.65
N ALA A 88 18.37 -0.94 -14.42
CA ALA A 88 17.29 -1.48 -15.25
C ALA A 88 16.07 -1.96 -14.42
N ASP A 89 16.29 -2.27 -13.14
CA ASP A 89 15.28 -2.71 -12.20
C ASP A 89 14.77 -1.56 -11.31
N HIS A 90 15.13 -0.31 -11.57
CA HIS A 90 14.53 0.82 -10.88
C HIS A 90 13.10 1.06 -11.36
N ALA A 91 12.22 1.51 -10.47
CA ALA A 91 10.85 1.83 -10.82
C ALA A 91 10.39 3.15 -10.20
N LEU A 92 9.67 3.95 -10.97
CA LEU A 92 9.01 5.16 -10.49
C LEU A 92 7.52 5.06 -10.77
N LEU A 93 6.72 5.12 -9.72
CA LEU A 93 5.27 5.10 -9.78
C LEU A 93 4.72 6.44 -9.30
N VAL A 94 3.96 7.10 -10.17
CA VAL A 94 3.29 8.37 -9.89
C VAL A 94 1.78 8.15 -9.83
N LEU A 95 1.15 8.56 -8.74
CA LEU A 95 -0.28 8.46 -8.45
C LEU A 95 -0.90 9.86 -8.53
N GLY A 96 -2.13 9.97 -9.00
CA GLY A 96 -2.83 11.25 -9.09
C GLY A 96 -4.18 11.15 -9.78
N ALA A 97 -4.86 12.28 -9.89
CA ALA A 97 -6.04 12.40 -10.75
C ALA A 97 -5.62 12.26 -12.22
N GLU A 98 -6.47 11.67 -13.06
CA GLU A 98 -6.13 11.38 -14.46
C GLU A 98 -5.61 12.59 -15.25
N ALA A 99 -6.21 13.76 -15.06
CA ALA A 99 -5.81 15.01 -15.72
C ALA A 99 -4.43 15.54 -15.29
N ASP A 100 -3.98 15.13 -14.10
CA ASP A 100 -2.74 15.57 -13.48
C ASP A 100 -1.56 14.61 -13.74
N LEU A 101 -1.85 13.39 -14.24
CA LEU A 101 -0.83 12.38 -14.44
C LEU A 101 0.18 12.80 -15.52
N PRO A 102 1.50 12.71 -15.22
CA PRO A 102 2.55 13.00 -16.20
C PRO A 102 2.63 11.89 -17.26
N TRP A 103 3.26 12.19 -18.39
CA TRP A 103 3.61 11.18 -19.39
C TRP A 103 5.08 11.31 -19.77
N ALA A 104 5.71 10.18 -20.06
CA ALA A 104 7.05 10.09 -20.62
C ALA A 104 7.14 8.85 -21.52
N ASP A 105 8.04 8.86 -22.48
CA ASP A 105 8.28 7.70 -23.33
C ASP A 105 8.79 6.52 -22.52
N GLY A 106 8.26 5.33 -22.79
CA GLY A 106 8.53 4.12 -22.01
C GLY A 106 7.70 3.99 -20.72
N ALA A 107 6.96 5.02 -20.31
CA ALA A 107 6.02 4.93 -19.20
C ALA A 107 4.73 4.20 -19.59
N ARG A 108 3.96 3.77 -18.59
CA ARG A 108 2.69 3.05 -18.76
C ARG A 108 1.63 3.61 -17.84
N TYR A 109 0.46 3.94 -18.39
CA TYR A 109 -0.72 4.25 -17.58
C TYR A 109 -1.25 2.99 -16.91
N LEU A 110 -1.56 3.09 -15.62
CA LEU A 110 -2.17 2.04 -14.82
C LEU A 110 -3.54 2.49 -14.31
N GLY A 111 -4.50 1.57 -14.30
CA GLY A 111 -5.82 1.73 -13.71
C GLY A 111 -6.01 0.80 -12.51
N ARG A 112 -6.97 1.11 -11.65
CA ARG A 112 -7.31 0.28 -10.49
C ARG A 112 -8.30 -0.82 -10.89
N ASP A 113 -7.95 -2.08 -10.61
CA ASP A 113 -8.82 -3.25 -10.75
C ASP A 113 -8.78 -4.08 -9.46
N ALA A 114 -9.89 -4.11 -8.72
CA ALA A 114 -10.00 -4.79 -7.43
C ALA A 114 -8.86 -4.44 -6.44
N GLY A 115 -8.46 -3.16 -6.41
CA GLY A 115 -7.36 -2.66 -5.57
C GLY A 115 -5.95 -2.90 -6.13
N LEU A 116 -5.80 -3.61 -7.25
CA LEU A 116 -4.52 -3.80 -7.94
C LEU A 116 -4.37 -2.75 -9.04
N LEU A 117 -3.21 -2.09 -9.12
CA LEU A 117 -2.85 -1.26 -10.28
C LEU A 117 -2.34 -2.15 -11.40
N VAL A 118 -2.98 -2.07 -12.56
CA VAL A 118 -2.66 -2.86 -13.76
C VAL A 118 -2.65 -1.95 -15.00
N PRO A 119 -1.98 -2.32 -16.11
CA PRO A 119 -2.04 -1.54 -17.34
C PRO A 119 -3.49 -1.27 -17.77
N THR A 120 -3.82 -0.03 -18.14
CA THR A 120 -5.22 0.37 -18.41
C THR A 120 -5.89 -0.45 -19.52
N THR A 121 -5.11 -0.95 -20.48
CA THR A 121 -5.59 -1.72 -21.65
C THR A 121 -5.44 -3.23 -21.51
N ALA A 122 -5.00 -3.72 -20.35
CA ALA A 122 -4.82 -5.15 -20.10
C ALA A 122 -5.43 -5.58 -18.76
N ARG A 123 -5.75 -6.86 -18.64
CA ARG A 123 -6.17 -7.47 -17.37
C ARG A 123 -5.32 -8.72 -17.10
N PRO A 124 -4.82 -8.90 -15.87
CA PRO A 124 -4.14 -10.13 -15.51
C PRO A 124 -5.18 -11.25 -15.33
N GLY A 125 -4.82 -12.45 -15.78
CA GLY A 125 -5.50 -13.70 -15.48
C GLY A 125 -4.63 -14.56 -14.56
N PRO A 126 -5.18 -15.24 -13.54
CA PRO A 126 -6.55 -15.14 -13.01
C PRO A 126 -6.94 -13.74 -12.49
N ALA A 127 -8.17 -13.55 -11.99
CA ALA A 127 -8.71 -12.24 -11.59
C ALA A 127 -7.77 -11.42 -10.68
N ALA A 128 -7.72 -10.10 -10.88
CA ALA A 128 -6.82 -9.18 -10.19
C ALA A 128 -6.82 -9.29 -8.64
N ALA A 129 -7.98 -9.53 -8.04
CA ALA A 129 -8.11 -9.73 -6.59
C ALA A 129 -7.29 -10.93 -6.07
N LEU A 130 -7.13 -11.99 -6.88
CA LEU A 130 -6.31 -13.15 -6.53
C LEU A 130 -4.83 -12.79 -6.57
N TRP A 131 -4.39 -12.03 -7.57
CA TRP A 131 -3.01 -11.56 -7.65
C TRP A 131 -2.65 -10.64 -6.49
N ARG A 132 -3.53 -9.70 -6.11
CA ARG A 132 -3.30 -8.84 -4.93
C ARG A 132 -3.07 -9.67 -3.65
N ARG A 133 -3.87 -10.73 -3.44
CA ARG A 133 -3.71 -11.66 -2.32
C ARG A 133 -2.42 -12.49 -2.43
N ALA A 134 -2.11 -12.98 -3.63
CA ALA A 134 -0.90 -13.77 -3.87
C ALA A 134 0.39 -12.97 -3.65
N LEU A 135 0.35 -11.66 -3.93
CA LEU A 135 1.44 -10.73 -3.65
C LEU A 135 1.54 -10.33 -2.16
N GLY A 136 0.61 -10.79 -1.31
CA GLY A 136 0.63 -10.50 0.13
C GLY A 136 0.26 -9.08 0.51
N ALA A 137 -0.33 -8.29 -0.42
CA ALA A 137 -0.71 -6.92 -0.14
C ALA A 137 -1.87 -6.87 0.87
N VAL A 138 -1.69 -6.13 1.97
CA VAL A 138 -2.75 -5.93 2.97
C VAL A 138 -3.69 -4.78 2.59
N GLU A 139 -4.77 -4.60 3.35
CA GLU A 139 -5.69 -3.48 3.12
C GLU A 139 -4.97 -2.13 3.27
N GLY A 140 -5.28 -1.17 2.40
CA GLY A 140 -4.61 0.14 2.37
C GLY A 140 -3.27 0.18 1.64
N GLN A 141 -2.59 -0.96 1.44
CA GLN A 141 -1.34 -0.99 0.67
C GLN A 141 -1.57 -0.77 -0.82
N LEU A 142 -0.61 -0.08 -1.43
CA LEU A 142 -0.47 0.04 -2.86
C LEU A 142 0.08 -1.29 -3.41
N CYS A 143 -0.56 -1.80 -4.46
CA CYS A 143 -0.09 -3.00 -5.15
C CYS A 143 -0.21 -2.76 -6.64
N ALA A 144 0.90 -2.90 -7.37
CA ALA A 144 0.94 -2.78 -8.82
C ALA A 144 1.48 -4.07 -9.44
N LEU A 145 0.86 -4.49 -10.55
CA LEU A 145 1.28 -5.64 -11.33
C LEU A 145 1.34 -5.24 -12.80
N VAL A 146 2.50 -5.44 -13.41
CA VAL A 146 2.76 -5.21 -14.83
C VAL A 146 3.52 -6.42 -15.41
N PRO A 147 3.60 -6.58 -16.74
CA PRO A 147 4.41 -7.65 -17.32
C PRO A 147 5.85 -7.64 -16.77
N GLY A 148 6.25 -8.74 -16.14
CA GLY A 148 7.61 -8.92 -15.60
C GLY A 148 7.88 -8.26 -14.25
N ARG A 149 6.94 -7.53 -13.64
CA ARG A 149 7.19 -6.87 -12.35
C ARG A 149 5.93 -6.72 -11.49
N ALA A 150 6.13 -6.85 -10.18
CA ALA A 150 5.14 -6.51 -9.16
C ALA A 150 5.76 -5.58 -8.12
N LEU A 151 4.96 -4.66 -7.58
CA LEU A 151 5.35 -3.73 -6.53
C LEU A 151 4.29 -3.77 -5.43
N VAL A 152 4.73 -3.83 -4.18
CA VAL A 152 3.86 -3.70 -2.99
C VAL A 152 4.54 -2.72 -2.05
N ALA A 153 3.82 -1.67 -1.67
CA ALA A 153 4.34 -0.63 -0.79
C ALA A 153 3.20 0.07 -0.06
N ASP A 154 3.53 0.84 0.97
CA ASP A 154 2.58 1.76 1.56
C ASP A 154 2.29 2.92 0.58
N PRO A 155 1.05 3.43 0.52
CA PRO A 155 0.71 4.50 -0.40
C PRO A 155 1.48 5.78 -0.01
N PRO A 156 2.21 6.41 -0.94
CA PRO A 156 2.94 7.63 -0.64
C PRO A 156 1.97 8.78 -0.36
N PRO A 157 2.32 9.71 0.57
CA PRO A 157 1.54 10.91 0.78
C PRO A 157 1.51 11.78 -0.49
N PRO A 158 0.44 12.54 -0.74
CA PRO A 158 0.40 13.46 -1.86
C PRO A 158 1.45 14.58 -1.70
N LEU A 159 2.28 14.75 -2.71
CA LEU A 159 3.21 15.86 -2.87
C LEU A 159 2.50 17.04 -3.53
N THR A 160 2.84 18.24 -3.07
CA THR A 160 2.37 19.52 -3.63
C THR A 160 3.53 20.44 -4.03
N SER A 161 4.78 20.02 -3.80
CA SER A 161 5.98 20.80 -4.11
C SER A 161 6.96 19.92 -4.92
N PRO A 162 7.59 20.46 -5.98
CA PRO A 162 8.57 19.72 -6.78
C PRO A 162 9.83 19.37 -5.99
N ASP A 163 10.22 20.17 -5.00
CA ASP A 163 11.45 19.92 -4.22
C ASP A 163 11.38 18.62 -3.42
N ALA A 164 10.16 18.13 -3.14
CA ALA A 164 9.95 16.88 -2.44
C ALA A 164 10.31 15.64 -3.28
N LEU A 165 10.43 15.78 -4.61
CA LEU A 165 10.92 14.70 -5.49
C LEU A 165 12.43 14.49 -5.40
N ASP A 166 13.17 15.51 -4.96
CA ASP A 166 14.64 15.46 -4.83
C ASP A 166 15.08 15.04 -3.43
N ALA A 167 14.14 15.00 -2.47
CA ALA A 167 14.38 14.39 -1.17
C ALA A 167 14.52 12.87 -1.35
N PRO A 168 15.58 12.23 -0.81
CA PRO A 168 15.66 10.78 -0.81
C PRO A 168 14.40 10.23 -0.13
N ALA A 169 13.68 9.35 -0.82
CA ALA A 169 12.50 8.67 -0.29
C ALA A 169 12.95 7.73 0.84
N GLY A 170 13.23 8.30 2.01
CA GLY A 170 13.62 7.53 3.18
C GLY A 170 12.48 6.60 3.58
N PRO A 171 12.76 5.35 3.97
CA PRO A 171 11.73 4.48 4.52
C PRO A 171 11.26 5.08 5.86
N GLY A 172 10.05 5.64 5.89
CA GLY A 172 9.34 5.95 7.13
C GLY A 172 9.55 7.34 7.74
N ALA A 173 9.41 8.41 6.97
CA ALA A 173 9.06 9.71 7.57
C ALA A 173 7.60 9.67 8.04
N SER A 174 7.39 9.05 9.21
CA SER A 174 6.19 9.16 10.03
C SER A 174 5.76 10.62 10.08
N ALA A 175 4.50 10.87 9.72
CA ALA A 175 3.88 12.18 9.78
C ALA A 175 4.23 12.87 11.10
N ALA A 176 4.86 14.05 10.99
CA ALA A 176 4.88 15.01 12.07
C ALA A 176 3.41 15.37 12.38
N ASP A 177 3.04 15.12 13.61
CA ASP A 177 1.77 15.42 14.25
C ASP A 177 1.41 16.91 14.07
N PRO A 178 0.34 17.29 13.33
CA PRO A 178 -0.16 18.66 13.34
C PRO A 178 -1.11 18.84 14.53
N ALA A 179 -0.59 18.63 15.75
CA ALA A 179 -1.30 18.88 17.00
C ALA A 179 -0.58 19.94 17.84
N ALA A 180 -0.42 21.15 17.31
CA ALA A 180 -0.29 22.39 18.09
C ALA A 180 -0.16 23.62 17.17
N ALA A 181 -1.27 24.28 16.86
CA ALA A 181 -1.28 25.73 16.65
C ALA A 181 -2.72 26.28 16.70
N ASP A 182 -3.00 26.92 17.82
CA ASP A 182 -3.93 28.04 18.05
C ASP A 182 -5.41 27.93 17.64
N ALA A 183 -6.23 27.78 18.69
CA ALA A 183 -7.57 28.33 18.75
C ALA A 183 -7.52 29.83 19.13
N PRO A 184 -8.33 30.68 18.50
CA PRO A 184 -8.88 31.84 19.18
C PRO A 184 -10.34 31.58 19.57
N ALA A 185 -10.59 31.83 20.85
CA ALA A 185 -11.91 31.90 21.46
C ALA A 185 -12.72 33.09 20.93
N ALA A 186 -14.00 32.87 20.64
CA ALA A 186 -15.05 33.88 20.76
C ALA A 186 -16.41 33.20 20.96
N ALA A 187 -16.83 33.14 22.23
CA ALA A 187 -18.24 33.13 22.63
C ALA A 187 -18.87 34.49 22.23
N ALA A 188 -20.16 34.73 22.12
CA ALA A 188 -21.36 34.02 22.53
C ALA A 188 -22.56 34.57 21.73
N SER A 189 -23.58 33.73 21.56
CA SER A 189 -25.02 33.99 21.77
C SER A 189 -25.62 35.35 21.36
N THR A 190 -26.70 35.34 20.56
CA THR A 190 -28.07 35.68 21.04
C THR A 190 -29.10 35.76 19.90
N ALA A 191 -30.18 35.02 20.09
CA ALA A 191 -31.59 35.24 19.71
C ALA A 191 -32.03 35.35 18.23
N ALA A 192 -32.96 34.43 17.89
CA ALA A 192 -34.04 34.61 16.93
C ALA A 192 -34.98 35.78 17.34
N PRO A 193 -35.79 36.32 16.41
CA PRO A 193 -37.17 35.82 16.36
C PRO A 193 -37.82 35.74 14.96
N ARG A 194 -38.94 35.01 14.95
CA ARG A 194 -39.94 34.77 13.91
C ARG A 194 -40.61 36.05 13.36
N SER A 195 -41.01 35.99 12.09
CA SER A 195 -42.22 36.60 11.47
C SER A 195 -42.34 35.95 10.08
N VAL A 196 -43.36 35.17 9.68
CA VAL A 196 -44.81 35.38 9.59
C VAL A 196 -45.21 36.57 8.70
N ARG A 197 -45.76 36.19 7.52
CA ARG A 197 -46.80 36.85 6.69
C ARG A 197 -46.39 37.89 5.64
N PRO A 198 -47.27 38.21 4.65
CA PRO A 198 -48.72 37.94 4.53
C PRO A 198 -49.15 36.66 3.81
#